data_AF-A0A3E3IE06-F1
#
_entry.id   AF-A0A3E3IE06-F1
#
_cell.length_a   1.000
_cell.length_b   1.000
_cell.length_c   1.000
_cell.angle_alpha   90.00
_cell.angle_beta   90.00
_cell.angle_gamma   90.00
#
_symmetry.space_group_name_H-M   'P 1'
#
loop_
_entity.id
_entity.type
_entity.pdbx_description
1 polymer ?
#
loop_
_entity_poly.entity_id
_entity_poly.type
_entity_poly.pdbx_seq_one_letter_code
_entity_poly.pdbx_strand_id
1 'polypeptide(L)'
;MLTQMVELLIQQDPTLLAQRTVDTRRYIMDQWDRTHRDPIDETALAVFLCNEAHSTLPEEQKVFAREKRAEARDCYRNALLRLLLCGEMLRRGMVSGAEEYCRVFLPVAVGALDGRVPPCSGL
;
A
#
# COMPACT_ATOMS: atom_id res chain seq x y z
N MET A 1 -10.90 11.24 -12.68
CA MET A 1 -11.46 10.08 -13.42
C MET A 1 -10.64 8.81 -13.19
N LEU A 2 -9.36 8.73 -13.57
CA LEU A 2 -8.53 7.52 -13.37
C LEU A 2 -8.40 7.09 -11.90
N THR A 3 -8.19 8.05 -10.99
CA THR A 3 -8.16 7.81 -9.54
C THR A 3 -9.46 7.21 -9.01
N GLN A 4 -10.61 7.68 -9.49
CA GLN A 4 -11.92 7.17 -9.06
C GLN A 4 -12.16 5.76 -9.61
N MET A 5 -11.74 5.47 -10.84
CA MET A 5 -11.83 4.13 -11.42
C MET A 5 -11.01 3.11 -10.64
N VAL A 6 -9.78 3.47 -10.23
CA VAL A 6 -8.94 2.61 -9.38
C VAL A 6 -9.60 2.31 -8.04
N GLU A 7 -10.16 3.33 -7.38
CA GLU A 7 -10.88 3.13 -6.11
C GLU A 7 -12.07 2.20 -6.30
N LEU A 8 -12.85 2.40 -7.36
CA LEU A 8 -14.01 1.55 -7.67
C LEU A 8 -13.60 0.11 -7.94
N LEU A 9 -12.54 -0.14 -8.72
CA LEU A 9 -12.02 -1.48 -9.00
C LEU A 9 -11.63 -2.21 -7.70
N ILE A 10 -10.89 -1.53 -6.81
CA ILE A 10 -10.48 -2.10 -5.53
C ILE A 10 -11.70 -2.30 -4.62
N GLN A 11 -12.68 -1.39 -4.62
CA GLN A 11 -13.89 -1.51 -3.80
C GLN A 11 -14.83 -2.62 -4.27
N GLN A 12 -14.89 -2.90 -5.57
CA GLN A 12 -15.76 -3.90 -6.16
C GLN A 12 -15.19 -5.32 -6.07
N ASP A 13 -13.88 -5.47 -5.91
CA ASP A 13 -13.23 -6.76 -5.69
C ASP A 13 -12.97 -6.97 -4.18
N PRO A 14 -13.69 -7.89 -3.51
CA PRO A 14 -13.52 -8.13 -2.08
C PRO A 14 -12.11 -8.60 -1.70
N THR A 15 -11.42 -9.32 -2.59
CA THR A 15 -10.07 -9.83 -2.35
C THR A 15 -9.07 -8.69 -2.35
N LEU A 16 -9.17 -7.80 -3.35
CA LEU A 16 -8.30 -6.61 -3.43
C LEU A 16 -8.57 -5.63 -2.28
N LEU A 17 -9.84 -5.45 -1.90
CA LEU A 17 -10.20 -4.61 -0.76
C LEU A 17 -9.63 -5.16 0.55
N ALA A 18 -9.77 -6.48 0.77
CA ALA A 18 -9.23 -7.15 1.95
C ALA A 18 -7.70 -7.05 1.98
N GLN A 19 -7.04 -7.33 0.85
CA GLN A 19 -5.59 -7.22 0.73
C GLN A 19 -5.11 -5.80 1.04
N ARG A 20 -5.71 -4.77 0.43
CA ARG A 20 -5.37 -3.36 0.71
C ARG A 20 -5.53 -3.03 2.19
N THR A 21 -6.59 -3.51 2.83
CA THR A 21 -6.86 -3.26 4.25
C THR A 21 -5.79 -3.91 5.13
N VAL A 22 -5.42 -5.17 4.86
CA VAL A 22 -4.38 -5.90 5.58
C VAL A 22 -3.01 -5.25 5.41
N ASP A 23 -2.63 -4.90 4.18
CA ASP A 23 -1.35 -4.27 3.89
C ASP A 23 -1.25 -2.88 4.51
N THR A 24 -2.33 -2.09 4.44
CA THR A 24 -2.41 -0.77 5.10
C THR A 24 -2.26 -0.90 6.62
N ARG A 25 -2.89 -1.90 7.23
CA ARG A 25 -2.77 -2.16 8.67
C ARG A 25 -1.32 -2.48 9.06
N ARG A 26 -0.67 -3.40 8.34
CA ARG A 26 0.74 -3.76 8.57
C ARG A 26 1.65 -2.55 8.42
N TYR A 27 1.43 -1.74 7.39
CA TYR A 27 2.20 -0.52 7.14
C TYR A 27 2.05 0.48 8.29
N ILE A 28 0.83 0.74 8.75
CA ILE A 28 0.57 1.64 9.88
C ILE A 28 1.30 1.17 11.15
N MET A 29 1.18 -0.12 11.49
CA MET A 29 1.83 -0.67 12.68
C MET A 29 3.36 -0.55 12.60
N ASP A 30 3.97 -0.97 11.49
CA ASP A 30 5.42 -0.85 11.28
C ASP A 30 5.91 0.61 11.36
N GLN A 31 5.19 1.56 10.76
CA GLN A 31 5.57 2.98 10.82
C GLN A 31 5.40 3.57 12.22
N TRP A 32 4.36 3.15 12.95
CA TRP A 32 4.13 3.58 14.31
C TRP A 32 5.22 3.08 15.25
N ASP A 33 5.56 1.79 15.20
CA ASP A 33 6.54 1.16 16.07
C ASP A 33 7.96 1.74 15.91
N ARG A 34 8.28 2.33 14.75
CA ARG A 34 9.56 3.04 14.52
C ARG A 34 9.67 4.36 15.29
N THR A 35 8.55 4.95 15.67
CA THR A 35 8.48 6.32 16.21
C THR A 35 7.89 6.38 17.62
N HIS A 36 7.15 5.34 18.04
CA HIS A 36 6.44 5.28 19.31
C HIS A 36 6.80 4.00 20.07
N ARG A 37 6.80 4.07 21.40
CA ARG A 37 7.12 2.91 22.27
C ARG A 37 5.90 2.04 22.55
N ASP A 38 4.73 2.65 22.60
CA ASP A 38 3.48 1.95 22.91
C ASP A 38 2.83 1.49 21.59
N PRO A 39 2.65 0.18 21.38
CA PRO A 39 2.12 -0.34 20.12
C PRO A 39 0.64 0.04 19.93
N ILE A 40 0.21 0.13 18.68
CA ILE A 40 -1.22 0.27 18.34
C ILE A 40 -1.91 -1.07 18.56
N ASP A 41 -3.10 -1.06 19.16
CA ASP A 41 -3.95 -2.25 19.22
C ASP A 41 -4.42 -2.65 17.81
N GLU A 42 -3.95 -3.82 17.35
CA GLU A 42 -4.18 -4.30 15.99
C GLU A 42 -5.68 -4.49 15.67
N THR A 43 -6.48 -4.88 16.67
CA THR A 43 -7.92 -5.12 16.49
C THR A 43 -8.68 -3.80 16.35
N ALA A 44 -8.40 -2.83 17.21
CA ALA A 44 -8.96 -1.48 17.14
C ALA A 44 -8.56 -0.77 15.85
N LEU A 45 -7.33 -1.01 15.35
CA LEU A 45 -6.89 -0.52 14.05
C LEU A 45 -7.62 -1.20 12.89
N ALA A 46 -7.84 -2.52 12.95
CA ALA A 46 -8.64 -3.22 11.94
C ALA A 46 -10.08 -2.66 11.87
N VAL A 47 -10.71 -2.44 13.03
CA VAL A 47 -12.04 -1.80 13.12
C VAL A 47 -11.99 -0.39 12.52
N PHE A 48 -10.98 0.41 12.86
CA PHE A 48 -10.81 1.75 12.30
C PHE A 48 -10.73 1.77 10.76
N LEU A 49 -9.95 0.86 10.17
CA LEU A 49 -9.79 0.80 8.71
C LEU A 49 -11.08 0.41 7.98
N CYS A 50 -11.86 -0.49 8.58
CA CYS A 50 -13.16 -0.92 8.05
C CYS A 50 -14.27 0.12 8.29
N ASN A 51 -14.35 0.65 9.51
CA ASN A 51 -15.38 1.57 9.95
C ASN A 51 -14.85 2.48 11.07
N GLU A 52 -14.38 3.66 10.66
CA GLU A 52 -13.77 4.65 11.54
C GLU A 52 -14.68 5.11 12.69
N ALA A 53 -16.00 5.20 12.46
CA ALA A 53 -16.95 5.66 13.47
C ALA A 53 -17.06 4.72 14.69
N HIS A 54 -16.65 3.46 14.54
CA HIS A 54 -16.68 2.45 15.61
C HIS A 54 -15.31 2.22 16.25
N SER A 55 -14.30 3.04 15.90
CA SER A 55 -12.95 2.87 16.40
C SER A 55 -12.79 3.37 17.84
N THR A 56 -12.22 2.50 18.67
CA THR A 56 -11.79 2.79 20.04
C THR A 56 -10.35 3.35 20.12
N LEU A 57 -9.70 3.60 18.98
CA LEU A 57 -8.35 4.16 18.97
C LEU A 57 -8.31 5.55 19.62
N PRO A 58 -7.25 5.88 20.38
CA PRO A 58 -6.94 7.25 20.76
C PRO A 58 -6.86 8.19 19.56
N GLU A 59 -7.19 9.47 19.73
CA GLU A 59 -7.24 10.41 18.60
C GLU A 59 -5.89 10.60 17.91
N GLU A 60 -4.79 10.54 18.66
CA GLU A 60 -3.43 10.56 18.09
C GLU A 60 -3.20 9.41 17.10
N GLN A 61 -3.54 8.18 17.51
CA GLN A 61 -3.44 7.00 16.65
C GLN A 61 -4.39 7.08 15.46
N LYS A 62 -5.57 7.69 15.61
CA LYS A 62 -6.51 7.94 14.50
C LYS A 62 -5.92 8.91 13.49
N VAL A 63 -5.39 10.05 13.93
CA VAL A 63 -4.75 11.05 13.05
C VAL A 63 -3.60 10.41 12.28
N PHE A 64 -2.72 9.68 12.96
CA PHE A 64 -1.62 8.95 12.32
C PHE A 64 -2.12 7.91 11.30
N ALA A 65 -3.10 7.09 11.70
CA ALA A 65 -3.68 6.07 10.82
C ALA A 65 -4.35 6.67 9.59
N ARG A 66 -4.99 7.84 9.67
CA ARG A 66 -5.57 8.54 8.50
C ARG A 66 -4.49 8.95 7.50
N GLU A 67 -3.41 9.54 7.99
CA GLU A 67 -2.28 9.97 7.15
C GLU A 67 -1.65 8.78 6.43
N LYS A 68 -1.28 7.74 7.17
CA LYS A 68 -0.67 6.53 6.62
C LYS A 68 -1.61 5.72 5.74
N ARG A 69 -2.92 5.72 6.01
CA ARG A 69 -3.93 5.16 5.10
C ARG A 69 -3.99 5.94 3.78
N ALA A 70 -3.88 7.27 3.81
CA ALA A 70 -3.84 8.08 2.61
C ALA A 70 -2.57 7.80 1.77
N GLU A 71 -1.40 7.70 2.42
CA GLU A 71 -0.16 7.28 1.76
C GLU A 71 -0.29 5.91 1.10
N ALA A 72 -0.77 4.90 1.82
CA ALA A 72 -0.97 3.55 1.29
C ALA A 72 -1.92 3.57 0.07
N ARG A 73 -3.04 4.31 0.16
CA ARG A 73 -3.98 4.50 -0.94
C ARG A 73 -3.29 5.09 -2.18
N ASP A 74 -2.42 6.08 -2.00
CA ASP A 74 -1.66 6.67 -3.10
C ASP A 74 -0.62 5.72 -3.69
N CYS A 75 -0.02 4.82 -2.88
CA CYS A 75 0.82 3.73 -3.38
C CYS A 75 0.05 2.79 -4.34
N TYR A 76 -1.14 2.33 -3.98
CA TYR A 76 -1.96 1.47 -4.86
C TYR A 76 -2.31 2.18 -6.17
N ARG A 77 -2.66 3.47 -6.11
CA ARG A 77 -2.95 4.29 -7.29
C ARG A 77 -1.75 4.41 -8.22
N ASN A 78 -0.58 4.72 -7.65
CA ASN A 78 0.66 4.86 -8.42
C ASN A 78 1.10 3.53 -9.02
N ALA A 79 0.93 2.41 -8.31
CA ALA A 79 1.25 1.08 -8.82
C ALA A 79 0.40 0.73 -10.05
N LEU A 80 -0.91 0.95 -9.98
CA LEU A 80 -1.82 0.69 -11.11
C LEU A 80 -1.52 1.60 -12.31
N LEU A 81 -1.28 2.88 -12.08
CA LEU A 81 -0.87 3.81 -13.15
C LEU A 81 0.42 3.33 -13.83
N ARG A 82 1.43 2.90 -13.05
CA ARG A 82 2.70 2.38 -13.57
C ARG A 82 2.50 1.10 -14.38
N LEU A 83 1.64 0.19 -13.94
CA LEU A 83 1.30 -1.02 -14.69
C LEU A 83 0.63 -0.70 -16.04
N LEU A 84 -0.33 0.22 -16.05
CA LEU A 84 -0.99 0.67 -17.28
C LEU A 84 0.00 1.33 -18.24
N LEU A 85 0.88 2.20 -17.72
CA LEU A 85 1.90 2.87 -18.52
C LEU A 85 2.92 1.87 -19.10
N CYS A 86 3.40 0.92 -18.29
CA CYS A 86 4.28 -0.16 -18.76
C CYS A 86 3.64 -0.93 -19.93
N GLY A 87 2.36 -1.30 -19.79
CA GLY A 87 1.62 -1.98 -20.87
C GLY A 87 1.50 -1.15 -22.16
N GLU A 88 1.28 0.17 -22.05
CA GLU A 88 1.26 1.07 -23.21
C GLU A 88 2.63 1.15 -23.90
N MET A 89 3.69 1.30 -23.11
CA MET A 89 5.04 1.47 -23.63
C MET A 89 5.57 0.20 -24.30
N LEU A 90 5.23 -0.98 -23.76
CA LEU A 90 5.48 -2.27 -24.40
C LEU A 90 4.78 -2.35 -25.76
N ARG A 91 3.50 -1.99 -25.83
CA ARG A 91 2.71 -2.05 -27.07
C ARG A 91 3.24 -1.11 -28.16
N ARG A 92 3.83 0.02 -27.77
CA ARG A 92 4.44 0.99 -28.69
C ARG A 92 5.90 0.68 -29.04
N GLY A 93 6.49 -0.36 -28.46
CA GLY A 93 7.92 -0.66 -28.62
C GLY A 93 8.85 0.39 -28.03
N MET A 94 8.37 1.19 -27.07
CA MET A 94 9.19 2.18 -26.36
C MET A 94 10.10 1.55 -25.31
N VAL A 95 9.73 0.35 -24.83
CA VAL A 95 10.57 -0.52 -24.01
C VAL A 95 10.45 -1.96 -24.53
N SER A 96 11.53 -2.72 -24.38
CA SER A 96 11.64 -4.13 -24.76
C SER A 96 11.04 -5.10 -23.74
N GLY A 97 10.83 -4.65 -22.50
CA GLY A 97 10.33 -5.48 -21.41
C GLY A 97 10.02 -4.71 -20.13
N ALA A 98 9.37 -5.37 -19.19
CA ALA A 98 9.07 -4.80 -17.87
C ALA A 98 10.35 -4.44 -17.10
N GLU A 99 11.44 -5.19 -17.28
CA GLU A 99 12.74 -4.90 -16.66
C GLU A 99 13.31 -3.56 -17.14
N GLU A 100 13.29 -3.31 -18.45
CA GLU A 100 13.73 -2.04 -19.01
C GLU A 100 12.84 -0.89 -18.55
N TYR A 101 11.51 -1.10 -18.51
CA TYR A 101 10.59 -0.12 -17.94
C TYR A 101 10.95 0.22 -16.48
N CYS A 102 11.14 -0.80 -15.64
CA CYS A 102 11.51 -0.62 -14.24
C CYS A 102 12.81 0.16 -14.10
N ARG A 103 13.85 -0.19 -14.86
CA ARG A 103 15.15 0.45 -14.83
C ARG A 103 15.12 1.93 -15.21
N VAL A 104 14.28 2.30 -16.18
CA VAL A 104 14.25 3.66 -16.74
C VAL A 104 13.24 4.57 -16.04
N PHE A 105 12.07 4.05 -15.65
CA PHE A 105 10.93 4.87 -15.23
C PHE A 105 10.51 4.71 -13.77
N LEU A 106 10.94 3.65 -13.08
CA LEU A 106 10.65 3.52 -11.66
C LEU A 106 11.72 4.21 -10.82
N PRO A 107 11.35 4.85 -9.70
CA PRO A 107 12.32 5.36 -8.76
C PRO A 107 13.22 4.22 -8.30
N VAL A 108 14.54 4.41 -8.35
CA VAL A 108 15.46 3.48 -7.70
C VAL A 108 15.11 3.49 -6.22
N ALA A 109 14.60 2.38 -5.72
CA ALA A 109 14.40 2.21 -4.29
C ALA A 109 15.79 2.19 -3.65
N VAL A 110 16.26 3.35 -3.16
CA VAL A 110 17.42 3.42 -2.27
C VAL A 110 17.00 2.73 -0.96
N GLY A 111 17.21 1.41 -0.89
CA GLY A 111 17.06 0.63 0.35
C GLY A 111 16.26 -0.68 0.28
N ALA A 112 15.60 -1.05 -0.82
CA ALA A 112 14.73 -2.25 -0.85
C ALA A 112 15.31 -3.47 -1.56
N LEU A 113 16.46 -3.34 -2.24
CA LEU A 113 17.12 -4.45 -2.96
C LEU A 113 18.37 -4.98 -2.26
N ASP A 114 18.50 -4.76 -0.94
CA ASP A 114 19.47 -5.51 -0.13
C ASP A 114 18.86 -6.86 0.28
N GLY A 115 18.62 -7.70 -0.72
CA GLY A 115 18.59 -9.18 -0.77
C GLY A 115 18.27 -10.06 0.45
N ARG A 116 17.62 -9.60 1.52
CA ARG A 116 17.21 -10.43 2.66
C ARG A 116 15.70 -10.44 2.78
N VAL A 117 15.09 -11.32 2.00
CA VAL A 117 13.78 -11.89 2.35
C VAL A 117 14.02 -12.77 3.59
N PRO A 118 13.44 -12.47 4.76
CA PRO A 118 13.46 -13.40 5.88
C PRO A 118 12.64 -14.64 5.48
N PRO A 119 13.07 -15.86 5.82
CA PRO A 119 12.30 -17.05 5.49
C PRO A 119 10.92 -16.94 6.16
N CYS A 120 9.88 -17.02 5.34
CA CYS A 120 8.51 -17.22 5.79
C CYS A 120 8.48 -18.47 6.67
N SER A 121 8.53 -18.28 7.98
CA SER A 121 8.32 -19.36 8.95
C SER A 121 6.80 -19.48 9.08
N GLY A 122 6.22 -20.37 8.29
CA GLY A 122 4.82 -20.75 8.43
C GLY A 122 4.62 -21.44 9.77
N LEU A 123 3.74 -20.85 10.59
CA LEU A 123 2.93 -21.50 11.61
C LEU A 123 1.50 -20.97 11.43
#